data_AF-I1Q2G9-F1
#
_entry.id   AF-I1Q2G9-F1
#
_cell.length_a   1.000
_cell.length_b   1.000
_cell.length_c   1.000
_cell.angle_alpha   90.00
_cell.angle_beta   90.00
_cell.angle_gamma   90.00
#
_symmetry.space_group_name_H-M   'P 1'
#
loop_
_entity.id
_entity.type
_entity.pdbx_description
1 polymer ?
#
loop_
_entity_poly.entity_id
_entity_poly.type
_entity_poly.pdbx_seq_one_letter_code
_entity_poly.pdbx_strand_id
1 'polypeptide(L)'
;MALLLPEFDPADVRAGRDLIHRLTADAAGIQRRVLREILSRNSGTEYLRRFLGGAAGDDDDVRDAFKRRVPVSGYEDVKPYVDRVASGGEPSSALLCSDPITCLSSSSGTSGGQQKLLPSTAEELDRKVFFYAVRALVRNMSLHTDHGEDDDGGGGEGMYLMFVFHGDRTLSGLPIQSALTTYYHSRQFQECDIGGFDKCTSPLEAILCPYGEQSMYCQLLCGLLHRCRVDRVGASFAAGLVRGIKFLENHWEEMCSNIRSGQLSDWITHAPLRDAVTGQYLQGSDPALADEIASECARKPWDGIVRKLWPRARYIRTIVTGSMSQHIPILEVYGGGLPLVSPIYASTECTARINLRPLDPPSHVSYALLPNIAYFEFLEVKDENGEKVQGTTRLDDNLGEV
;
A
#
# COMPACT_ATOMS: atom_id res chain seq x y z
N MET A 1 -10.72 -21.50 -3.29
CA MET A 1 -9.51 -20.73 -2.98
C MET A 1 -9.16 -20.57 -1.50
N ALA A 2 -10.04 -20.98 -0.56
CA ALA A 2 -9.73 -21.02 0.88
C ALA A 2 -8.44 -21.81 1.22
N LEU A 3 -7.99 -22.71 0.34
CA LEU A 3 -6.73 -23.45 0.48
C LEU A 3 -5.47 -22.63 0.16
N LEU A 4 -5.57 -21.53 -0.60
CA LEU A 4 -4.42 -20.68 -0.97
C LEU A 4 -4.31 -19.43 -0.07
N LEU A 5 -5.43 -18.91 0.42
CA LEU A 5 -5.48 -17.79 1.36
C LEU A 5 -6.04 -18.31 2.69
N PRO A 6 -5.20 -18.89 3.57
CA PRO A 6 -5.67 -19.38 4.86
C PRO A 6 -6.14 -18.21 5.73
N GLU A 7 -7.28 -18.38 6.38
CA GLU A 7 -7.71 -17.45 7.44
C GLU A 7 -6.76 -17.52 8.63
N PHE A 8 -6.47 -16.37 9.23
CA PHE A 8 -5.68 -16.26 10.45
C PHE A 8 -5.96 -14.93 11.13
N ASP A 9 -5.72 -14.88 12.44
CA ASP A 9 -5.75 -13.65 13.22
C ASP A 9 -4.35 -13.00 13.23
N PRO A 10 -4.17 -11.78 12.70
CA PRO A 10 -2.90 -11.06 12.78
C PRO A 10 -2.43 -10.73 14.20
N ALA A 11 -3.32 -10.76 15.19
CA ALA A 11 -2.98 -10.58 16.61
C ALA A 11 -2.36 -11.83 17.23
N ASP A 12 -2.68 -13.04 16.73
CA ASP A 12 -2.03 -14.27 17.14
C ASP A 12 -0.65 -14.41 16.49
N VAL A 13 0.34 -13.78 17.12
CA VAL A 13 1.74 -13.78 16.68
C VAL A 13 2.30 -15.20 16.53
N ARG A 14 1.87 -16.17 17.35
CA ARG A 14 2.38 -17.54 17.29
C ARG A 14 1.83 -18.25 16.06
N ALA A 15 0.51 -18.27 15.89
CA ALA A 15 -0.12 -18.87 14.72
C ALA A 15 0.31 -18.18 13.41
N GLY A 16 0.49 -16.86 13.45
CA GLY A 16 1.00 -16.10 12.32
C GLY A 16 2.45 -16.44 11.95
N ARG A 17 3.34 -16.67 12.93
CA ARG A 17 4.70 -17.14 12.65
C ARG A 17 4.68 -18.49 11.96
N ASP A 18 3.83 -19.41 12.42
CA ASP A 18 3.66 -20.72 11.81
C ASP A 18 3.10 -20.61 10.38
N LEU A 19 2.21 -19.65 10.12
CA LEU A 19 1.74 -19.34 8.77
C LEU A 19 2.90 -18.90 7.85
N ILE A 20 3.70 -17.93 8.27
CA ILE A 20 4.84 -17.46 7.46
C ILE A 20 5.84 -18.59 7.21
N HIS A 21 6.13 -19.41 8.23
CA HIS A 21 7.00 -20.57 8.07
C HIS A 21 6.42 -21.57 7.06
N ARG A 22 5.12 -21.92 7.14
CA ARG A 22 4.48 -22.82 6.16
C ARG A 22 4.52 -22.27 4.73
N LEU A 23 4.26 -20.97 4.57
CA LEU A 23 4.30 -20.33 3.26
C LEU A 23 5.72 -20.32 2.67
N THR A 24 6.74 -20.19 3.50
CA THR A 24 8.15 -20.08 3.05
C THR A 24 8.87 -21.42 2.95
N ALA A 25 8.47 -22.44 3.72
CA ALA A 25 9.13 -23.75 3.76
C ALA A 25 8.91 -24.60 2.49
N ASP A 26 7.72 -24.55 1.87
CA ASP A 26 7.40 -25.23 0.60
C ASP A 26 6.89 -24.24 -0.46
N ALA A 27 7.67 -23.18 -0.70
CA ALA A 27 7.32 -22.18 -1.71
C ALA A 27 7.14 -22.81 -3.11
N ALA A 28 7.95 -23.80 -3.47
CA ALA A 28 7.89 -24.48 -4.77
C ALA A 28 6.59 -25.29 -4.93
N GLY A 29 6.18 -26.05 -3.92
CA GLY A 29 4.91 -26.79 -3.96
C GLY A 29 3.70 -25.86 -3.98
N ILE A 30 3.74 -24.75 -3.23
CA ILE A 30 2.69 -23.72 -3.31
C ILE A 30 2.62 -23.13 -4.72
N GLN A 31 3.75 -22.75 -5.33
CA GLN A 31 3.79 -22.19 -6.68
C GLN A 31 3.22 -23.14 -7.74
N ARG A 32 3.51 -24.45 -7.66
CA ARG A 32 2.88 -25.46 -8.55
C ARG A 32 1.36 -25.48 -8.40
N ARG A 33 0.86 -25.42 -7.16
CA ARG A 33 -0.59 -25.39 -6.90
C ARG A 33 -1.25 -24.11 -7.40
N VAL A 34 -0.61 -22.95 -7.20
CA VAL A 34 -1.09 -21.64 -7.69
C VAL A 34 -1.17 -21.64 -9.21
N LEU A 35 -0.13 -22.09 -9.91
CA LEU A 35 -0.13 -22.16 -11.37
C LEU A 35 -1.26 -23.06 -11.89
N ARG A 36 -1.40 -24.26 -11.32
CA ARG A 36 -2.47 -25.18 -11.74
C ARG A 36 -3.85 -24.57 -11.56
N GLU A 37 -4.10 -23.91 -10.44
CA GLU A 37 -5.38 -23.25 -10.18
C GLU A 37 -5.66 -22.15 -11.22
N ILE A 38 -4.68 -21.28 -11.49
CA ILE A 38 -4.78 -20.21 -12.49
C ILE A 38 -5.10 -20.81 -13.86
N LEU A 39 -4.36 -21.83 -14.29
CA LEU A 39 -4.55 -22.43 -15.61
C LEU A 39 -5.85 -23.21 -15.71
N SER A 40 -6.25 -23.94 -14.68
CA SER A 40 -7.50 -24.71 -14.65
C SER A 40 -8.71 -23.78 -14.83
N ARG A 41 -8.77 -22.69 -14.06
CA ARG A 41 -9.88 -21.72 -14.11
C ARG A 41 -9.94 -20.97 -15.42
N ASN A 42 -8.77 -20.55 -15.92
CA ASN A 42 -8.69 -19.69 -17.09
C ASN A 42 -8.50 -20.47 -18.41
N SER A 43 -8.51 -21.80 -18.39
CA SER A 43 -8.29 -22.65 -19.57
C SER A 43 -9.24 -22.35 -20.74
N GLY A 44 -10.45 -21.87 -20.45
CA GLY A 44 -11.46 -21.49 -21.43
C GLY A 44 -11.31 -20.07 -22.02
N THR A 45 -10.41 -19.24 -21.51
CA THR A 45 -10.25 -17.87 -21.99
C THR A 45 -9.60 -17.82 -23.37
N GLU A 46 -9.96 -16.84 -24.19
CA GLU A 46 -9.36 -16.65 -25.52
C GLU A 46 -7.82 -16.60 -25.45
N TYR A 47 -7.28 -15.91 -24.45
CA TYR A 47 -5.84 -15.78 -24.23
C TYR A 47 -5.16 -17.14 -24.01
N LEU A 48 -5.60 -17.94 -23.04
CA LEU A 48 -4.95 -19.23 -22.76
C LEU A 48 -5.25 -20.29 -23.83
N ARG A 49 -6.44 -20.29 -24.44
CA ARG A 49 -6.76 -21.21 -25.54
C ARG A 49 -5.81 -21.05 -26.73
N ARG A 50 -5.42 -19.81 -27.05
CA ARG A 50 -4.47 -19.51 -28.13
C ARG A 50 -3.14 -20.24 -27.97
N PHE A 51 -2.68 -20.42 -26.73
CA PHE A 51 -1.36 -21.00 -26.46
C PHE A 51 -1.42 -22.47 -26.02
N LEU A 52 -2.37 -22.81 -25.14
CA LEU A 52 -2.43 -24.12 -24.47
C LEU A 52 -3.45 -25.09 -25.07
N GLY A 53 -4.39 -24.61 -25.91
CA GLY A 53 -5.35 -25.48 -26.62
C GLY A 53 -6.21 -26.37 -25.71
N GLY A 54 -6.35 -26.02 -24.43
CA GLY A 54 -7.16 -26.77 -23.44
C GLY A 54 -6.48 -27.99 -22.80
N ALA A 55 -5.14 -28.11 -22.85
CA ALA A 55 -4.44 -29.27 -22.30
C ALA A 55 -4.59 -29.41 -20.77
N ALA A 56 -5.10 -30.57 -20.33
CA ALA A 56 -5.06 -31.03 -18.93
C ALA A 56 -4.09 -32.22 -18.84
N GLY A 57 -3.04 -32.08 -18.03
CA GLY A 57 -2.03 -33.10 -17.71
C GLY A 57 -1.68 -33.06 -16.22
N ASP A 58 -0.70 -33.85 -15.77
CA ASP A 58 -0.17 -33.78 -14.40
C ASP A 58 0.63 -32.48 -14.16
N ASP A 59 0.97 -32.15 -12.92
CA ASP A 59 1.57 -30.89 -12.47
C ASP A 59 2.78 -30.42 -13.25
N ASP A 60 3.76 -31.32 -13.37
CA ASP A 60 5.02 -31.02 -14.05
C ASP A 60 4.80 -30.88 -15.56
N ASP A 61 3.86 -31.65 -16.13
CA ASP A 61 3.48 -31.52 -17.54
C ASP A 61 2.78 -30.19 -17.82
N VAL A 62 1.87 -29.76 -16.94
CA VAL A 62 1.17 -28.47 -17.06
C VAL A 62 2.12 -27.28 -16.90
N ARG A 63 3.03 -27.32 -15.91
CA ARG A 63 4.04 -26.26 -15.74
C ARG A 63 4.94 -26.17 -16.95
N ASP A 64 5.44 -27.31 -17.42
CA ASP A 64 6.39 -27.32 -18.54
C ASP A 64 5.70 -26.96 -19.87
N ALA A 65 4.43 -27.36 -20.05
CA ALA A 65 3.61 -26.91 -21.16
C ALA A 65 3.38 -25.39 -21.13
N PHE A 66 3.08 -24.82 -19.96
CA PHE A 66 2.96 -23.37 -19.77
C PHE A 66 4.24 -22.65 -20.19
N LYS A 67 5.39 -23.04 -19.61
CA LYS A 67 6.70 -22.43 -19.91
C LYS A 67 7.11 -22.53 -21.37
N ARG A 68 6.74 -23.61 -22.06
CA ARG A 68 7.09 -23.80 -23.48
C ARG A 68 6.17 -23.05 -24.45
N ARG A 69 4.89 -22.87 -24.08
CA ARG A 69 3.84 -22.46 -25.04
C ARG A 69 3.31 -21.05 -24.81
N VAL A 70 3.33 -20.56 -23.57
CA VAL A 70 2.88 -19.21 -23.24
C VAL A 70 4.09 -18.28 -23.28
N PRO A 71 4.09 -17.24 -24.14
CA PRO A 71 5.20 -16.32 -24.25
C PRO A 71 5.30 -15.42 -23.01
N VAL A 72 6.52 -14.95 -22.71
CA VAL A 72 6.72 -13.81 -21.82
C VAL A 72 6.19 -12.57 -22.55
N SER A 73 5.21 -11.90 -21.96
CA SER A 73 4.47 -10.80 -22.59
C SER A 73 4.68 -9.47 -21.88
N GLY A 74 4.67 -8.39 -22.67
CA GLY A 74 4.58 -7.01 -22.18
C GLY A 74 3.13 -6.52 -22.11
N TYR A 75 2.96 -5.27 -21.69
CA TYR A 75 1.62 -4.67 -21.61
C TYR A 75 0.93 -4.57 -22.97
N GLU A 76 1.68 -4.22 -24.02
CA GLU A 76 1.14 -4.07 -25.38
C GLU A 76 0.57 -5.36 -25.96
N ASP A 77 1.07 -6.53 -25.54
CA ASP A 77 0.55 -7.82 -25.98
C ASP A 77 -0.84 -8.12 -25.37
N VAL A 78 -1.09 -7.59 -24.16
CA VAL A 78 -2.33 -7.83 -23.39
C VAL A 78 -3.34 -6.70 -23.59
N LYS A 79 -2.88 -5.49 -23.94
CA LYS A 79 -3.69 -4.29 -24.12
C LYS A 79 -4.92 -4.49 -25.02
N PRO A 80 -4.85 -5.19 -26.17
CA PRO A 80 -6.03 -5.39 -27.02
C PRO A 80 -7.18 -6.11 -26.32
N TYR A 81 -6.87 -7.03 -25.40
CA TYR A 81 -7.88 -7.72 -24.62
C TYR A 81 -8.49 -6.81 -23.54
N VAL A 82 -7.66 -5.98 -22.89
CA VAL A 82 -8.12 -4.99 -21.91
C VAL A 82 -9.04 -3.96 -22.58
N ASP A 83 -8.67 -3.47 -23.77
CA ASP A 83 -9.47 -2.52 -24.53
C ASP A 83 -10.84 -3.10 -24.92
N ARG A 84 -10.92 -4.39 -25.28
CA ARG A 84 -12.20 -5.07 -25.58
C ARG A 84 -13.12 -5.15 -24.36
N VAL A 85 -12.57 -5.36 -23.17
CA VAL A 85 -13.33 -5.29 -21.91
C VAL A 85 -13.76 -3.85 -21.60
N ALA A 86 -12.83 -2.90 -21.72
CA ALA A 86 -13.03 -1.49 -21.36
C ALA A 86 -14.01 -0.77 -22.31
N SER A 87 -13.89 -1.01 -23.60
CA SER A 87 -14.63 -0.29 -24.64
C SER A 87 -15.73 -1.12 -25.27
N GLY A 88 -15.47 -2.41 -25.52
CA GLY A 88 -16.41 -3.32 -26.17
C GLY A 88 -17.46 -3.92 -25.23
N GLY A 89 -17.24 -3.84 -23.91
CA GLY A 89 -18.12 -4.47 -22.91
C GLY A 89 -18.12 -6.00 -22.99
N GLU A 90 -17.13 -6.58 -23.66
CA GLU A 90 -17.01 -8.03 -23.76
C GLU A 90 -16.72 -8.65 -22.38
N PRO A 91 -17.36 -9.78 -22.03
CA PRO A 91 -17.15 -10.40 -20.74
C PRO A 91 -15.70 -10.88 -20.60
N SER A 92 -15.07 -10.54 -19.48
CA SER A 92 -13.68 -10.93 -19.18
C SER A 92 -13.46 -12.44 -19.24
N SER A 93 -14.49 -13.22 -18.90
CA SER A 93 -14.52 -14.69 -18.93
C SER A 93 -14.33 -15.28 -20.31
N ALA A 94 -14.67 -14.54 -21.36
CA ALA A 94 -14.38 -14.93 -22.73
C ALA A 94 -12.92 -14.65 -23.13
N LEU A 95 -12.25 -13.68 -22.50
CA LEU A 95 -11.01 -13.06 -23.00
C LEU A 95 -9.76 -13.41 -22.17
N LEU A 96 -9.74 -13.00 -20.90
CA LEU A 96 -8.54 -12.98 -20.06
C LEU A 96 -8.70 -13.78 -18.77
N CYS A 97 -9.83 -13.62 -18.09
CA CYS A 97 -10.03 -14.12 -16.74
C CYS A 97 -11.44 -14.69 -16.60
N SER A 98 -11.56 -15.92 -16.10
CA SER A 98 -12.87 -16.57 -15.87
C SER A 98 -13.78 -15.74 -14.96
N ASP A 99 -13.21 -14.98 -14.03
CA ASP A 99 -13.95 -14.12 -13.12
C ASP A 99 -14.22 -12.74 -13.75
N PRO A 100 -15.38 -12.13 -13.46
CA PRO A 100 -15.69 -10.78 -13.91
C PRO A 100 -14.65 -9.75 -13.47
N ILE A 101 -14.19 -8.93 -14.41
CA ILE A 101 -13.41 -7.72 -14.10
C ILE A 101 -14.35 -6.70 -13.48
N THR A 102 -14.02 -6.23 -12.27
CA THR A 102 -14.84 -5.30 -11.48
C THR A 102 -14.35 -3.86 -11.59
N CYS A 103 -13.06 -3.65 -11.84
CA CYS A 103 -12.47 -2.35 -12.14
C CYS A 103 -11.19 -2.48 -12.98
N LEU A 104 -10.77 -1.37 -13.58
CA LEU A 104 -9.45 -1.23 -14.18
C LEU A 104 -8.59 -0.36 -13.27
N SER A 105 -7.49 -0.92 -12.80
CA SER A 105 -6.55 -0.19 -11.97
C SER A 105 -5.55 0.57 -12.84
N SER A 106 -5.47 1.89 -12.68
CA SER A 106 -4.46 2.71 -13.38
C SER A 106 -3.09 2.55 -12.70
N SER A 107 -2.09 2.16 -13.48
CA SER A 107 -0.69 2.08 -13.05
C SER A 107 0.02 3.43 -13.19
N SER A 108 0.97 3.71 -12.30
CA SER A 108 1.89 4.85 -12.45
C SER A 108 2.87 4.67 -13.62
N GLY A 109 3.07 3.44 -14.08
CA GLY A 109 3.85 3.15 -15.28
C GLY A 109 3.06 3.46 -16.55
N THR A 110 3.71 4.12 -17.52
CA THR A 110 3.11 4.46 -18.82
C THR A 110 3.54 3.51 -19.92
N SER A 111 2.71 3.35 -20.94
CA SER A 111 3.01 2.68 -22.21
C SER A 111 2.53 3.57 -23.35
N GLY A 112 3.41 3.94 -24.29
CA GLY A 112 3.07 4.90 -25.35
C GLY A 112 2.59 6.27 -24.85
N GLY A 113 3.01 6.69 -23.65
CA GLY A 113 2.59 7.95 -23.02
C GLY A 113 1.24 7.91 -22.29
N GLN A 114 0.54 6.76 -22.26
CA GLN A 114 -0.71 6.58 -21.53
C GLN A 114 -0.52 5.67 -20.32
N GLN A 115 -1.29 5.86 -19.25
CA GLN A 115 -1.24 4.97 -18.09
C GLN A 115 -1.73 3.57 -18.44
N LYS A 116 -1.05 2.54 -17.91
CA LYS A 116 -1.48 1.16 -18.10
C LYS A 116 -2.75 0.89 -17.30
N LEU A 117 -3.79 0.40 -17.96
CA LEU A 117 -5.02 -0.08 -17.34
C LEU A 117 -4.90 -1.58 -17.07
N LEU A 118 -5.01 -1.96 -15.80
CA LEU A 118 -4.81 -3.33 -15.35
C LEU A 118 -6.12 -3.91 -14.82
N PRO A 119 -6.60 -5.03 -15.39
CA PRO A 119 -7.77 -5.74 -14.89
C PRO A 119 -7.68 -6.11 -13.41
N SER A 120 -8.74 -5.85 -12.64
CA SER A 120 -8.91 -6.36 -11.28
C SER A 120 -10.22 -7.12 -11.17
N THR A 121 -10.20 -8.24 -10.48
CA THR A 121 -11.40 -9.01 -10.11
C THR A 121 -11.78 -8.76 -8.65
N ALA A 122 -12.93 -9.27 -8.22
CA ALA A 122 -13.30 -9.25 -6.80
C ALA A 122 -12.30 -10.05 -5.94
N GLU A 123 -11.81 -11.17 -6.45
CA GLU A 123 -10.86 -12.03 -5.74
C GLU A 123 -9.50 -11.35 -5.48
N GLU A 124 -9.08 -10.42 -6.34
CA GLU A 124 -7.86 -9.64 -6.11
C GLU A 124 -7.98 -8.77 -4.85
N LEU A 125 -9.19 -8.34 -4.48
CA LEU A 125 -9.42 -7.63 -3.22
C LEU A 125 -9.18 -8.58 -2.03
N ASP A 126 -9.64 -9.83 -2.08
CA ASP A 126 -9.41 -10.82 -1.02
C ASP A 126 -7.92 -11.11 -0.83
N ARG A 127 -7.17 -11.19 -1.95
CA ARG A 127 -5.69 -11.33 -1.91
C ARG A 127 -5.02 -10.12 -1.26
N LYS A 128 -5.48 -8.89 -1.57
CA LYS A 128 -4.98 -7.65 -0.93
C LYS A 128 -5.30 -7.62 0.56
N VAL A 129 -6.50 -8.03 0.95
CA VAL A 129 -6.90 -8.12 2.36
C VAL A 129 -6.00 -9.10 3.12
N PHE A 130 -5.80 -10.31 2.59
CA PHE A 130 -4.86 -11.28 3.14
C PHE A 130 -3.44 -10.69 3.24
N PHE A 131 -2.95 -10.03 2.18
CA PHE A 131 -1.63 -9.42 2.18
C PHE A 131 -1.47 -8.35 3.28
N TYR A 132 -2.46 -7.48 3.46
CA TYR A 132 -2.44 -6.48 4.52
C TYR A 132 -2.56 -7.09 5.92
N ALA A 133 -3.25 -8.22 6.06
CA ALA A 133 -3.26 -9.01 7.29
C ALA A 133 -1.85 -9.55 7.60
N VAL A 134 -1.12 -10.07 6.62
CA VAL A 134 0.26 -10.56 6.83
C VAL A 134 1.19 -9.41 7.19
N ARG A 135 1.01 -8.24 6.57
CA ARG A 135 1.74 -7.01 6.95
C ARG A 135 1.47 -6.62 8.40
N ALA A 136 0.22 -6.70 8.84
CA ALA A 136 -0.16 -6.41 10.22
C ALA A 136 0.48 -7.40 11.21
N LEU A 137 0.49 -8.68 10.86
CA LEU A 137 1.18 -9.71 11.62
C LEU A 137 2.67 -9.40 11.76
N VAL A 138 3.39 -9.08 10.66
CA VAL A 138 4.82 -8.75 10.72
C VAL A 138 5.10 -7.54 11.62
N ARG A 139 4.22 -6.54 11.58
CA ARG A 139 4.27 -5.40 12.51
C ARG A 139 4.11 -5.86 13.96
N ASN A 140 3.13 -6.72 14.25
CA ASN A 140 2.90 -7.22 15.61
C ASN A 140 4.07 -8.09 16.10
N MET A 141 4.70 -8.87 15.22
CA MET A 141 5.87 -9.69 15.55
C MET A 141 7.15 -8.89 15.86
N SER A 142 7.35 -7.76 15.17
CA SER A 142 8.67 -7.10 15.11
C SER A 142 8.69 -5.67 15.64
N LEU A 143 7.53 -5.02 15.77
CA LEU A 143 7.40 -3.60 16.12
C LEU A 143 6.51 -3.36 17.36
N HIS A 144 5.91 -4.41 17.93
CA HIS A 144 5.05 -4.35 19.12
C HIS A 144 5.60 -5.18 20.30
N THR A 145 6.90 -5.52 20.29
CA THR A 145 7.47 -6.51 21.23
C THR A 145 7.63 -6.04 22.68
N ASP A 146 7.43 -4.76 22.99
CA ASP A 146 7.56 -4.22 24.35
C ASP A 146 6.25 -3.57 24.79
N HIS A 147 5.35 -4.36 25.37
CA HIS A 147 4.34 -3.85 26.29
C HIS A 147 4.71 -4.30 27.69
N GLY A 148 5.14 -3.35 28.53
CA GLY A 148 5.03 -3.48 29.98
C GLY A 148 3.56 -3.44 30.37
N GLU A 149 3.22 -4.02 31.53
CA GLU A 149 1.86 -4.23 32.05
C GLU A 149 1.04 -2.94 32.32
N ASP A 150 1.58 -1.75 31.98
CA ASP A 150 1.00 -0.43 32.30
C ASP A 150 0.23 0.25 31.13
N ASP A 151 0.01 -0.42 30.00
CA ASP A 151 -0.77 0.16 28.88
C ASP A 151 -2.23 -0.31 28.97
N ASP A 152 -3.16 0.64 29.00
CA ASP A 152 -4.60 0.53 29.29
C ASP A 152 -5.39 -0.22 28.19
N GLY A 153 -4.89 -1.37 27.72
CA GLY A 153 -5.46 -2.25 26.70
C GLY A 153 -5.57 -1.66 25.28
N GLY A 154 -5.37 -0.35 25.12
CA GLY A 154 -5.58 0.37 23.89
C GLY A 154 -4.29 0.73 23.17
N GLY A 155 -3.69 -0.21 22.42
CA GLY A 155 -2.49 0.08 21.60
C GLY A 155 -2.60 1.35 20.72
N GLY A 156 -1.46 1.95 20.41
CA GLY A 156 -1.34 3.29 19.78
C GLY A 156 -1.95 3.46 18.38
N GLU A 157 -2.14 4.72 17.99
CA GLU A 157 -2.72 5.15 16.71
C GLU A 157 -1.65 5.47 15.67
N GLY A 158 -1.99 5.28 14.40
CA GLY A 158 -1.17 5.75 13.29
C GLY A 158 -1.65 7.06 12.71
N MET A 159 -0.76 8.05 12.60
CA MET A 159 -0.97 9.19 11.72
C MET A 159 -0.47 8.81 10.32
N TYR A 160 -1.40 8.50 9.42
CA TYR A 160 -1.07 8.07 8.06
C TYR A 160 -1.76 8.95 7.02
N LEU A 161 -0.95 9.58 6.17
CA LEU A 161 -1.47 10.34 5.04
C LEU A 161 -1.91 9.38 3.93
N MET A 162 -3.22 9.29 3.72
CA MET A 162 -3.87 8.38 2.78
C MET A 162 -4.80 9.18 1.87
N PHE A 163 -4.63 9.06 0.56
CA PHE A 163 -5.36 9.85 -0.42
C PHE A 163 -6.08 8.95 -1.42
N VAL A 164 -7.32 9.31 -1.73
CA VAL A 164 -8.00 8.84 -2.93
C VAL A 164 -7.70 9.77 -4.10
N PHE A 165 -7.72 9.24 -5.32
CA PHE A 165 -7.63 10.01 -6.54
C PHE A 165 -8.95 9.92 -7.30
N HIS A 166 -9.22 10.92 -8.13
CA HIS A 166 -10.40 10.92 -8.98
C HIS A 166 -10.40 9.66 -9.84
N GLY A 167 -11.51 8.94 -9.81
CA GLY A 167 -11.75 7.80 -10.67
C GLY A 167 -12.48 8.23 -11.93
N ASP A 168 -12.13 7.59 -13.05
CA ASP A 168 -12.83 7.72 -14.33
C ASP A 168 -13.69 6.49 -14.60
N ARG A 169 -14.37 6.45 -15.75
CA ARG A 169 -15.04 5.27 -16.24
C ARG A 169 -14.65 4.96 -17.67
N THR A 170 -14.60 3.68 -18.00
CA THR A 170 -14.48 3.21 -19.38
C THR A 170 -15.78 3.46 -20.14
N LEU A 171 -15.75 3.30 -21.47
CA LEU A 171 -16.96 3.40 -22.30
C LEU A 171 -18.00 2.32 -21.97
N SER A 172 -17.56 1.14 -21.51
CA SER A 172 -18.45 0.08 -21.00
C SER A 172 -18.97 0.33 -19.58
N GLY A 173 -18.56 1.43 -18.95
CA GLY A 173 -18.99 1.83 -17.61
C GLY A 173 -18.15 1.25 -16.47
N LEU A 174 -17.06 0.53 -16.73
CA LEU A 174 -16.17 0.01 -15.70
C LEU A 174 -15.41 1.17 -15.02
N PRO A 175 -15.28 1.17 -13.68
CA PRO A 175 -14.51 2.18 -12.99
C PRO A 175 -13.01 2.05 -13.27
N ILE A 176 -12.36 3.17 -13.53
CA ILE A 176 -10.90 3.33 -13.65
C ILE A 176 -10.41 4.07 -12.41
N GLN A 177 -9.51 3.47 -11.63
CA GLN A 177 -9.05 4.07 -10.37
C GLN A 177 -7.68 3.53 -9.95
N SER A 178 -7.01 4.16 -8.98
CA SER A 178 -5.78 3.58 -8.43
C SER A 178 -6.09 2.36 -7.55
N ALA A 179 -5.16 1.40 -7.46
CA ALA A 179 -5.33 0.21 -6.61
C ALA A 179 -5.59 0.54 -5.13
N LEU A 180 -4.98 1.61 -4.61
CA LEU A 180 -5.20 2.08 -3.24
C LEU A 180 -6.58 2.74 -3.08
N THR A 181 -7.04 3.49 -4.08
CA THR A 181 -8.39 4.08 -4.07
C THR A 181 -9.46 3.00 -4.02
N THR A 182 -9.33 1.94 -4.84
CA THR A 182 -10.23 0.77 -4.75
C THR A 182 -10.23 0.14 -3.37
N TYR A 183 -9.06 0.01 -2.75
CA TYR A 183 -8.94 -0.57 -1.42
C TYR A 183 -9.59 0.32 -0.35
N TYR A 184 -9.39 1.64 -0.38
CA TYR A 184 -10.02 2.55 0.60
C TYR A 184 -11.55 2.61 0.49
N HIS A 185 -12.10 2.38 -0.71
CA HIS A 185 -13.55 2.25 -0.91
C HIS A 185 -14.11 0.86 -0.56
N SER A 186 -13.26 -0.12 -0.27
CA SER A 186 -13.71 -1.46 0.07
C SER A 186 -14.37 -1.51 1.45
N ARG A 187 -15.36 -2.40 1.60
CA ARG A 187 -16.02 -2.66 2.87
C ARG A 187 -15.02 -3.07 3.95
N GLN A 188 -14.04 -3.91 3.59
CA GLN A 188 -13.01 -4.41 4.49
C GLN A 188 -12.13 -3.30 5.07
N PHE A 189 -11.89 -2.22 4.32
CA PHE A 189 -11.17 -1.06 4.84
C PHE A 189 -12.08 -0.19 5.73
N GLN A 190 -13.31 0.07 5.28
CA GLN A 190 -14.24 0.97 5.99
C GLN A 190 -14.74 0.39 7.31
N GLU A 191 -14.95 -0.93 7.37
CA GLU A 191 -15.40 -1.62 8.59
C GLU A 191 -14.25 -1.94 9.56
N CYS A 192 -13.00 -1.61 9.20
CA CYS A 192 -11.82 -1.78 10.07
C CYS A 192 -11.65 -3.20 10.62
N ASP A 193 -11.96 -4.20 9.80
CA ASP A 193 -12.08 -5.59 10.27
C ASP A 193 -10.73 -6.34 10.23
N ILE A 194 -9.71 -5.82 9.53
CA ILE A 194 -8.45 -6.54 9.33
C ILE A 194 -7.22 -5.61 9.28
N GLY A 195 -6.28 -5.83 10.21
CA GLY A 195 -4.86 -5.52 10.01
C GLY A 195 -4.34 -4.24 10.66
N GLY A 196 -5.04 -3.65 11.64
CA GLY A 196 -4.54 -2.50 12.39
C GLY A 196 -4.44 -1.22 11.56
N PHE A 197 -5.22 -1.12 10.47
CA PHE A 197 -5.73 0.19 10.03
C PHE A 197 -6.75 0.74 11.03
N ASP A 198 -7.27 -0.11 11.90
CA ASP A 198 -8.35 0.09 12.88
C ASP A 198 -8.06 1.18 13.91
N LYS A 199 -6.83 1.72 13.94
CA LYS A 199 -6.42 2.85 14.78
C LYS A 199 -5.59 3.82 13.96
N CYS A 200 -6.27 4.59 13.12
CA CYS A 200 -5.72 5.74 12.42
C CYS A 200 -6.29 7.02 13.03
N THR A 201 -5.51 8.10 13.07
CA THR A 201 -6.01 9.42 13.51
C THR A 201 -6.94 10.06 12.48
N SER A 202 -6.88 9.64 11.22
CA SER A 202 -7.62 10.25 10.13
C SER A 202 -9.03 9.65 10.02
N PRO A 203 -10.10 10.46 10.03
CA PRO A 203 -11.44 9.96 9.77
C PRO A 203 -11.56 9.48 8.32
N LEU A 204 -12.47 8.54 8.07
CA LEU A 204 -12.70 7.96 6.75
C LEU A 204 -13.07 9.04 5.72
N GLU A 205 -13.84 10.04 6.13
CA GLU A 205 -14.26 11.17 5.31
C GLU A 205 -13.07 12.03 4.86
N ALA A 206 -11.99 12.10 5.65
CA ALA A 206 -10.77 12.78 5.24
C ALA A 206 -9.99 11.96 4.21
N ILE A 207 -9.92 10.64 4.39
CA ILE A 207 -9.22 9.72 3.48
C ILE A 207 -9.92 9.68 2.12
N LEU A 208 -11.26 9.64 2.12
CA LEU A 208 -12.11 9.56 0.93
C LEU A 208 -12.45 10.94 0.32
N CYS A 209 -11.93 12.03 0.89
CA CYS A 209 -12.17 13.36 0.34
C CYS A 209 -11.51 13.51 -1.04
N PRO A 210 -12.27 13.86 -2.10
CA PRO A 210 -11.72 14.08 -3.44
C PRO A 210 -10.82 15.32 -3.54
N TYR A 211 -10.93 16.26 -2.60
CA TYR A 211 -10.11 17.48 -2.57
C TYR A 211 -8.84 17.23 -1.76
N GLY A 212 -7.74 16.93 -2.46
CA GLY A 212 -6.47 16.53 -1.83
C GLY A 212 -5.92 17.53 -0.81
N GLU A 213 -6.13 18.83 -1.00
CA GLU A 213 -5.70 19.86 -0.05
C GLU A 213 -6.50 19.85 1.25
N GLN A 214 -7.83 19.79 1.16
CA GLN A 214 -8.71 19.66 2.34
C GLN A 214 -8.45 18.33 3.07
N SER A 215 -8.27 17.25 2.31
CA SER A 215 -7.89 15.93 2.83
C SER A 215 -6.58 16.01 3.63
N MET A 216 -5.52 16.59 3.05
CA MET A 216 -4.22 16.71 3.70
C MET A 216 -4.29 17.54 4.98
N TYR A 217 -4.97 18.70 4.92
CA TYR A 217 -5.13 19.58 6.07
C TYR A 217 -5.84 18.88 7.24
N CYS A 218 -6.99 18.27 6.97
CA CYS A 218 -7.77 17.60 8.00
C CYS A 218 -7.07 16.34 8.56
N GLN A 219 -6.37 15.56 7.73
CA GLN A 219 -5.60 14.41 8.23
C GLN A 219 -4.48 14.83 9.18
N LEU A 220 -3.74 15.89 8.85
CA LEU A 220 -2.71 16.45 9.71
C LEU A 220 -3.29 17.04 10.99
N LEU A 221 -4.39 17.81 10.89
CA LEU A 221 -5.08 18.40 12.03
C LEU A 221 -5.55 17.33 13.02
N CYS A 222 -6.24 16.28 12.56
CA CYS A 222 -6.64 15.16 13.41
C CYS A 222 -5.42 14.44 14.01
N GLY A 223 -4.34 14.30 13.24
CA GLY A 223 -3.07 13.75 13.73
C GLY A 223 -2.43 14.58 14.84
N LEU A 224 -2.54 15.91 14.81
CA LEU A 224 -2.07 16.80 15.85
C LEU A 224 -2.95 16.76 17.10
N LEU A 225 -4.27 16.74 16.93
CA LEU A 225 -5.24 16.61 18.02
C LEU A 225 -5.02 15.32 18.82
N HIS A 226 -4.64 14.23 18.15
CA HIS A 226 -4.37 12.94 18.78
C HIS A 226 -2.88 12.70 19.06
N ARG A 227 -2.03 13.74 19.06
CA ARG A 227 -0.56 13.57 19.06
C ARG A 227 0.01 12.65 20.13
N CYS A 228 -0.60 12.66 21.33
CA CYS A 228 -0.17 11.85 22.48
C CYS A 228 -0.59 10.37 22.38
N ARG A 229 -1.34 9.98 21.35
CA ARG A 229 -1.76 8.59 21.06
C ARG A 229 -1.02 8.02 19.85
N VAL A 230 -0.35 8.86 19.06
CA VAL A 230 0.32 8.46 17.82
C VAL A 230 1.62 7.73 18.12
N ASP A 231 1.68 6.44 17.76
CA ASP A 231 2.87 5.60 17.93
C ASP A 231 3.62 5.33 16.61
N ARG A 232 3.05 5.78 15.50
CA ARG A 232 3.57 5.57 14.14
C ARG A 232 3.09 6.67 13.21
N VAL A 233 4.01 7.19 12.41
CA VAL A 233 3.74 8.28 11.45
C VAL A 233 4.09 7.80 10.05
N GLY A 234 3.34 8.17 9.02
CA GLY A 234 3.71 7.75 7.68
C GLY A 234 2.81 8.16 6.53
N ALA A 235 3.17 7.66 5.36
CA ALA A 235 2.42 7.73 4.12
C ALA A 235 2.82 6.53 3.24
N SER A 236 2.08 6.22 2.19
CA SER A 236 2.44 5.11 1.28
C SER A 236 3.86 5.27 0.70
N PHE A 237 4.22 6.47 0.23
CA PHE A 237 5.52 6.78 -0.36
C PHE A 237 6.21 7.93 0.38
N ALA A 238 7.54 7.89 0.44
CA ALA A 238 8.35 8.90 1.13
C ALA A 238 8.05 10.32 0.65
N ALA A 239 7.89 10.51 -0.67
CA ALA A 239 7.52 11.78 -1.27
C ALA A 239 6.21 12.36 -0.72
N GLY A 240 5.21 11.50 -0.44
CA GLY A 240 3.93 11.91 0.12
C GLY A 240 4.07 12.42 1.56
N LEU A 241 4.89 11.75 2.38
CA LEU A 241 5.17 12.19 3.74
C LEU A 241 5.97 13.49 3.77
N VAL A 242 7.01 13.61 2.93
CA VAL A 242 7.79 14.85 2.81
C VAL A 242 6.89 16.01 2.38
N ARG A 243 5.96 15.79 1.43
CA ARG A 243 4.96 16.79 1.04
C ARG A 243 4.04 17.16 2.20
N GLY A 244 3.57 16.19 2.98
CA GLY A 244 2.75 16.44 4.16
C GLY A 244 3.45 17.26 5.24
N ILE A 245 4.74 16.97 5.51
CA ILE A 245 5.54 17.75 6.47
C ILE A 245 5.74 19.19 5.97
N LYS A 246 6.04 19.38 4.67
CA LYS A 246 6.12 20.72 4.08
C LYS A 246 4.78 21.46 4.09
N PHE A 247 3.68 20.74 3.87
CA PHE A 247 2.34 21.32 3.95
C PHE A 247 2.05 21.79 5.38
N LEU A 248 2.41 21.00 6.38
CA LEU A 248 2.33 21.37 7.79
C LEU A 248 3.19 22.60 8.10
N GLU A 249 4.41 22.70 7.56
CA GLU A 249 5.28 23.86 7.73
C GLU A 249 4.63 25.17 7.25
N ASN A 250 3.78 25.09 6.22
CA ASN A 250 3.09 26.25 5.67
C ASN A 250 1.75 26.57 6.35
N HIS A 251 1.16 25.64 7.10
CA HIS A 251 -0.21 25.77 7.63
C HIS A 251 -0.33 25.58 9.15
N TRP A 252 0.77 25.34 9.88
CA TRP A 252 0.71 25.05 11.31
C TRP A 252 0.07 26.19 12.12
N GLU A 253 0.24 27.45 11.72
CA GLU A 253 -0.39 28.61 12.39
C GLU A 253 -1.92 28.54 12.32
N GLU A 254 -2.44 28.20 11.13
CA GLU A 254 -3.87 28.02 10.91
C GLU A 254 -4.41 26.82 11.69
N MET A 255 -3.68 25.70 11.68
CA MET A 255 -4.05 24.52 12.45
C MET A 255 -4.08 24.83 13.96
N CYS A 256 -3.10 25.58 14.48
CA CYS A 256 -3.09 26.03 15.88
C CYS A 256 -4.27 26.96 16.18
N SER A 257 -4.65 27.84 15.25
CA SER A 257 -5.84 28.69 15.37
C SER A 257 -7.13 27.86 15.44
N ASN A 258 -7.26 26.82 14.60
CA ASN A 258 -8.42 25.93 14.64
C ASN A 258 -8.49 25.13 15.95
N ILE A 259 -7.36 24.59 16.43
CA ILE A 259 -7.28 23.88 17.71
C ILE A 259 -7.65 24.82 18.87
N ARG A 260 -7.13 26.05 18.87
CA ARG A 260 -7.40 27.04 19.92
C ARG A 260 -8.86 27.46 19.96
N SER A 261 -9.48 27.68 18.81
CA SER A 261 -10.87 28.16 18.72
C SER A 261 -11.89 27.02 18.76
N GLY A 262 -11.48 25.78 18.47
CA GLY A 262 -12.39 24.67 18.24
C GLY A 262 -13.18 24.81 16.93
N GLN A 263 -12.73 25.65 16.00
CA GLN A 263 -13.44 25.94 14.75
C GLN A 263 -12.58 25.60 13.54
N LEU A 264 -13.14 24.82 12.62
CA LEU A 264 -12.49 24.47 11.37
C LEU A 264 -12.59 25.61 10.36
N SER A 265 -11.52 25.87 9.61
CA SER A 265 -11.47 26.92 8.60
C SER A 265 -12.54 26.77 7.51
N ASP A 266 -13.05 27.91 7.02
CA ASP A 266 -14.18 27.96 6.08
C ASP A 266 -13.84 27.50 4.65
N TRP A 267 -12.55 27.45 4.30
CA TRP A 267 -12.11 26.90 3.01
C TRP A 267 -12.23 25.37 2.95
N ILE A 268 -12.44 24.70 4.10
CA ILE A 268 -12.84 23.29 4.14
C ILE A 268 -14.34 23.20 3.83
N THR A 269 -14.64 23.13 2.53
CA THR A 269 -16.01 23.18 2.00
C THR A 269 -16.67 21.82 1.84
N HIS A 270 -15.92 20.71 1.88
CA HIS A 270 -16.49 19.38 1.71
C HIS A 270 -17.30 18.97 2.96
N ALA A 271 -18.63 19.01 2.87
CA ALA A 271 -19.53 18.81 4.00
C ALA A 271 -19.25 17.53 4.84
N PRO A 272 -19.21 16.31 4.27
CA PRO A 272 -18.86 15.11 5.06
C PRO A 272 -17.55 15.19 5.84
N LEU A 273 -16.50 15.78 5.25
CA LEU A 273 -15.22 15.99 5.91
C LEU A 273 -15.34 16.99 7.06
N ARG A 274 -15.97 18.14 6.79
CA ARG A 274 -16.20 19.20 7.78
C ARG A 274 -17.01 18.69 8.97
N ASP A 275 -18.07 17.93 8.71
CA ASP A 275 -18.96 17.37 9.73
C ASP A 275 -18.22 16.34 10.59
N ALA A 276 -17.44 15.45 9.98
CA ALA A 276 -16.64 14.46 10.71
C ALA A 276 -15.58 15.11 11.62
N VAL A 277 -14.82 16.09 11.09
CA VAL A 277 -13.76 16.76 11.86
C VAL A 277 -14.35 17.61 12.99
N THR A 278 -15.39 18.39 12.71
CA THR A 278 -16.03 19.24 13.72
C THR A 278 -16.75 18.41 14.77
N GLY A 279 -17.47 17.37 14.34
CA GLY A 279 -18.28 16.53 15.23
C GLY A 279 -17.48 15.57 16.10
N GLN A 280 -16.29 15.12 15.68
CA GLN A 280 -15.52 14.09 16.38
C GLN A 280 -14.20 14.60 16.98
N TYR A 281 -13.56 15.60 16.37
CA TYR A 281 -12.19 16.02 16.73
C TYR A 281 -12.13 17.42 17.33
N LEU A 282 -12.93 18.37 16.84
CA LEU A 282 -12.96 19.76 17.33
C LEU A 282 -14.17 20.02 18.26
N GLN A 283 -14.33 19.22 19.30
CA GLN A 283 -15.46 19.34 20.25
C GLN A 283 -15.27 20.43 21.33
N GLY A 284 -14.23 21.26 21.23
CA GLY A 284 -13.93 22.31 22.20
C GLY A 284 -12.70 23.13 21.81
N SER A 285 -12.44 24.18 22.58
CA SER A 285 -11.20 24.97 22.46
C SER A 285 -10.09 24.31 23.28
N ASP A 286 -8.90 24.18 22.68
CA ASP A 286 -7.70 23.73 23.40
C ASP A 286 -6.51 24.68 23.17
N PRO A 287 -6.47 25.81 23.88
CA PRO A 287 -5.37 26.77 23.77
C PRO A 287 -4.02 26.18 24.16
N ALA A 288 -3.99 25.28 25.15
CA ALA A 288 -2.76 24.70 25.67
C ALA A 288 -2.08 23.81 24.62
N LEU A 289 -2.85 22.92 23.98
CA LEU A 289 -2.36 22.10 22.88
C LEU A 289 -1.87 22.96 21.71
N ALA A 290 -2.62 24.02 21.36
CA ALA A 290 -2.22 24.94 20.31
C ALA A 290 -0.89 25.64 20.62
N ASP A 291 -0.67 26.07 21.88
CA ASP A 291 0.59 26.69 22.32
C ASP A 291 1.76 25.70 22.29
N GLU A 292 1.55 24.46 22.72
CA GLU A 292 2.56 23.39 22.63
C GLU A 292 3.00 23.14 21.18
N ILE A 293 2.04 22.93 20.27
CA ILE A 293 2.33 22.68 18.85
C ILE A 293 3.03 23.89 18.23
N ALA A 294 2.54 25.11 18.51
CA ALA A 294 3.14 26.34 18.02
C ALA A 294 4.59 26.48 18.48
N SER A 295 4.88 26.14 19.74
CA SER A 295 6.24 26.21 20.29
C SER A 295 7.23 25.29 19.59
N GLU A 296 6.80 24.12 19.13
CA GLU A 296 7.65 23.19 18.38
C GLU A 296 7.77 23.60 16.90
N CYS A 297 6.68 24.01 16.26
CA CYS A 297 6.67 24.42 14.86
C CYS A 297 7.45 25.74 14.60
N ALA A 298 7.46 26.66 15.56
CA ALA A 298 8.20 27.92 15.46
C ALA A 298 9.73 27.74 15.48
N ARG A 299 10.23 26.58 15.96
CA ARG A 299 11.66 26.30 16.06
C ARG A 299 12.21 25.82 14.73
N LYS A 300 12.94 26.69 14.03
CA LYS A 300 13.68 26.35 12.80
C LYS A 300 15.17 26.09 13.10
N PRO A 301 15.83 25.15 12.40
CA PRO A 301 15.26 24.21 11.42
C PRO A 301 14.38 23.11 12.05
N TRP A 302 13.53 22.47 11.24
CA TRP A 302 12.58 21.41 11.63
C TRP A 302 13.24 20.04 11.87
N ASP A 303 14.40 20.04 12.52
CA ASP A 303 15.14 18.84 12.85
C ASP A 303 14.38 18.07 13.95
N GLY A 304 14.11 16.79 13.70
CA GLY A 304 13.34 15.91 14.59
C GLY A 304 11.89 16.33 14.81
N ILE A 305 11.31 17.14 13.91
CA ILE A 305 9.95 17.66 14.05
C ILE A 305 8.90 16.56 14.22
N VAL A 306 9.08 15.40 13.58
CA VAL A 306 8.14 14.27 13.71
C VAL A 306 8.08 13.78 15.16
N ARG A 307 9.23 13.65 15.82
CA ARG A 307 9.28 13.22 17.23
C ARG A 307 8.78 14.30 18.19
N LYS A 308 9.00 15.58 17.87
CA LYS A 308 8.50 16.70 18.68
C LYS A 308 6.98 16.80 18.62
N LEU A 309 6.41 16.70 17.43
CA LEU A 309 4.97 16.76 17.24
C LEU A 309 4.28 15.47 17.69
N TRP A 310 4.85 14.30 17.45
CA TRP A 310 4.31 13.00 17.87
C TRP A 310 5.28 12.29 18.83
N PRO A 311 5.28 12.64 20.13
CA PRO A 311 6.30 12.22 21.09
C PRO A 311 6.34 10.71 21.36
N ARG A 312 5.24 9.99 21.13
CA ARG A 312 5.17 8.53 21.24
C ARG A 312 5.52 7.79 19.95
N ALA A 313 5.83 8.51 18.85
CA ALA A 313 6.15 7.87 17.58
C ALA A 313 7.38 6.97 17.73
N ARG A 314 7.24 5.71 17.32
CA ARG A 314 8.28 4.68 17.40
C ARG A 314 9.04 4.52 16.09
N TYR A 315 8.40 4.77 14.96
CA TYR A 315 8.97 4.65 13.62
C TYR A 315 8.19 5.46 12.59
N ILE A 316 8.83 5.71 11.45
CA ILE A 316 8.20 6.30 10.26
C ILE A 316 7.91 5.18 9.26
N ARG A 317 6.63 4.95 8.93
CA ARG A 317 6.22 3.93 7.96
C ARG A 317 6.07 4.55 6.58
N THR A 318 7.00 4.25 5.67
CA THR A 318 6.87 4.68 4.28
C THR A 318 7.78 3.89 3.35
N ILE A 319 7.40 3.77 2.07
CA ILE A 319 8.29 3.15 1.07
C ILE A 319 9.48 4.07 0.84
N VAL A 320 10.68 3.57 1.19
CA VAL A 320 11.98 4.26 1.04
C VAL A 320 12.96 3.54 0.12
N THR A 321 12.55 2.45 -0.53
CA THR A 321 13.38 1.70 -1.49
C THR A 321 13.20 2.19 -2.94
N GLY A 322 14.13 1.84 -3.82
CA GLY A 322 14.09 2.26 -5.23
C GLY A 322 14.24 3.77 -5.37
N SER A 323 13.46 4.39 -6.25
CA SER A 323 13.49 5.85 -6.47
C SER A 323 13.07 6.68 -5.26
N MET A 324 12.45 6.08 -4.23
CA MET A 324 12.11 6.77 -2.98
C MET A 324 13.30 6.94 -2.04
N SER A 325 14.42 6.25 -2.29
CA SER A 325 15.63 6.33 -1.45
C SER A 325 16.25 7.73 -1.40
N GLN A 326 16.06 8.54 -2.45
CA GLN A 326 16.49 9.94 -2.48
C GLN A 326 15.88 10.79 -1.34
N HIS A 327 14.75 10.35 -0.76
CA HIS A 327 14.09 11.04 0.35
C HIS A 327 14.56 10.57 1.73
N ILE A 328 15.43 9.55 1.83
CA ILE A 328 15.95 9.06 3.10
C ILE A 328 16.64 10.18 3.90
N PRO A 329 17.58 10.98 3.34
CA PRO A 329 18.31 11.97 4.13
C PRO A 329 17.39 13.01 4.79
N ILE A 330 16.39 13.51 4.04
CA ILE A 330 15.45 14.50 4.57
C ILE A 330 14.49 13.89 5.61
N LEU A 331 14.10 12.63 5.44
CA LEU A 331 13.27 11.92 6.42
C LEU A 331 14.04 11.58 7.70
N GLU A 332 15.35 11.32 7.63
CA GLU A 332 16.19 11.15 8.81
C GLU A 332 16.29 12.45 9.62
N VAL A 333 16.44 13.58 8.94
CA VAL A 333 16.41 14.92 9.55
C VAL A 333 15.07 15.17 10.23
N TYR A 334 13.94 15.02 9.51
CA TYR A 334 12.61 15.23 10.11
C TYR A 334 12.27 14.22 11.20
N GLY A 335 12.74 12.98 11.06
CA GLY A 335 12.47 11.89 11.99
C GLY A 335 13.23 11.99 13.31
N GLY A 336 14.41 12.62 13.32
CA GLY A 336 15.20 12.78 14.55
C GLY A 336 15.64 11.44 15.15
N GLY A 337 16.11 10.52 14.29
CA GLY A 337 16.55 9.17 14.68
C GLY A 337 15.43 8.15 14.85
N LEU A 338 14.22 8.40 14.33
CA LEU A 338 13.19 7.38 14.19
C LEU A 338 13.56 6.40 13.06
N PRO A 339 13.43 5.08 13.25
CA PRO A 339 13.60 4.09 12.19
C PRO A 339 12.66 4.35 11.01
N LEU A 340 13.18 4.24 9.79
CA LEU A 340 12.39 4.29 8.56
C LEU A 340 12.00 2.86 8.16
N VAL A 341 10.73 2.53 8.30
CA VAL A 341 10.18 1.21 8.05
C VAL A 341 9.53 1.18 6.66
N SER A 342 10.10 0.40 5.74
CA SER A 342 9.49 0.08 4.44
C SER A 342 8.86 -1.32 4.50
N PRO A 343 7.54 -1.43 4.77
CA PRO A 343 6.95 -2.71 5.15
C PRO A 343 6.62 -3.61 3.95
N ILE A 344 6.42 -3.02 2.76
CA ILE A 344 5.90 -3.73 1.60
C ILE A 344 6.53 -3.19 0.32
N TYR A 345 6.59 -4.06 -0.70
CA TYR A 345 6.80 -3.68 -2.08
C TYR A 345 5.67 -4.26 -2.93
N ALA A 346 4.86 -3.38 -3.49
CA ALA A 346 3.64 -3.73 -4.19
C ALA A 346 3.59 -3.04 -5.55
N SER A 347 2.87 -3.64 -6.50
CA SER A 347 2.50 -2.99 -7.75
C SER A 347 0.99 -3.09 -7.97
N THR A 348 0.50 -2.36 -8.96
CA THR A 348 -0.91 -2.43 -9.35
C THR A 348 -1.29 -3.82 -9.88
N GLU A 349 -0.36 -4.50 -10.56
CA GLU A 349 -0.52 -5.84 -11.11
C GLU A 349 -0.54 -6.94 -10.03
N CYS A 350 0.26 -6.79 -8.98
CA CYS A 350 0.40 -7.83 -7.96
C CYS A 350 0.97 -7.27 -6.64
N THR A 351 0.24 -7.49 -5.55
CA THR A 351 0.63 -7.09 -4.20
C THR A 351 1.06 -8.31 -3.39
N ALA A 352 2.36 -8.64 -3.41
CA ALA A 352 2.85 -9.91 -2.88
C ALA A 352 4.15 -9.87 -2.07
N ARG A 353 4.84 -8.73 -1.98
CA ARG A 353 6.19 -8.68 -1.38
C ARG A 353 6.17 -7.93 -0.04
N ILE A 354 6.67 -8.59 1.00
CA ILE A 354 6.63 -8.12 2.38
C ILE A 354 8.03 -8.06 2.97
N ASN A 355 8.34 -7.01 3.73
CA ASN A 355 9.58 -6.93 4.48
C ASN A 355 9.41 -7.66 5.82
N LEU A 356 10.03 -8.84 5.95
CA LEU A 356 9.99 -9.64 7.18
C LEU A 356 10.93 -9.12 8.28
N ARG A 357 11.81 -8.16 7.96
CA ARG A 357 12.75 -7.51 8.90
C ARG A 357 12.56 -5.99 8.85
N PRO A 358 11.44 -5.48 9.39
CA PRO A 358 11.04 -4.08 9.20
C PRO A 358 12.00 -3.06 9.84
N LEU A 359 12.86 -3.48 10.77
CA LEU A 359 13.82 -2.61 11.47
C LEU A 359 15.23 -2.62 10.86
N ASP A 360 15.47 -3.43 9.83
CA ASP A 360 16.75 -3.37 9.10
C ASP A 360 16.93 -1.97 8.48
N PRO A 361 18.16 -1.44 8.40
CA PRO A 361 18.42 -0.13 7.80
C PRO A 361 17.85 -0.03 6.37
N PRO A 362 17.46 1.17 5.90
CA PRO A 362 16.88 1.34 4.57
C PRO A 362 17.69 0.73 3.42
N SER A 363 19.03 0.71 3.54
CA SER A 363 19.96 0.11 2.57
C SER A 363 19.96 -1.42 2.52
N HIS A 364 19.43 -2.08 3.55
CA HIS A 364 19.41 -3.55 3.68
C HIS A 364 18.01 -4.15 3.52
N VAL A 365 17.00 -3.30 3.26
CA VAL A 365 15.61 -3.75 3.11
C VAL A 365 15.51 -4.80 2.01
N SER A 366 14.97 -5.97 2.40
CA SER A 366 14.70 -7.08 1.51
C SER A 366 13.23 -7.50 1.63
N TYR A 367 12.60 -7.82 0.50
CA TYR A 367 11.20 -8.21 0.48
C TYR A 367 11.05 -9.69 0.11
N ALA A 368 10.40 -10.46 0.98
CA ALA A 368 10.00 -11.83 0.71
C ALA A 368 8.72 -11.85 -0.14
N LEU A 369 8.73 -12.64 -1.21
CA LEU A 369 7.54 -12.93 -2.00
C LEU A 369 6.66 -13.94 -1.26
N LEU A 370 5.37 -13.61 -1.10
CA LEU A 370 4.38 -14.55 -0.61
C LEU A 370 3.97 -15.49 -1.76
N PRO A 371 4.36 -16.79 -1.73
CA PRO A 371 4.23 -17.67 -2.88
C PRO A 371 2.80 -18.10 -3.17
N ASN A 372 1.83 -17.74 -2.32
CA ASN A 372 0.42 -18.06 -2.50
C ASN A 372 -0.37 -16.96 -3.25
N ILE A 373 0.23 -15.80 -3.51
CA ILE A 373 -0.48 -14.64 -4.11
C ILE A 373 -0.56 -14.73 -5.64
N ALA A 374 0.53 -15.12 -6.30
CA ALA A 374 0.62 -15.26 -7.76
C ALA A 374 1.69 -16.30 -8.11
N TYR A 375 1.73 -16.75 -9.36
CA TYR A 375 2.85 -17.55 -9.88
C TYR A 375 3.97 -16.61 -10.34
N PHE A 376 5.19 -16.81 -9.84
CA PHE A 376 6.33 -15.94 -10.06
C PHE A 376 7.41 -16.64 -10.88
N GLU A 377 7.89 -15.94 -11.91
CA GLU A 377 9.05 -16.31 -12.71
C GLU A 377 10.04 -15.14 -12.73
N PHE A 378 11.31 -15.46 -12.96
CA PHE A 378 12.39 -14.48 -12.93
C PHE A 378 13.18 -14.56 -14.22
N LEU A 379 13.19 -13.46 -14.97
CA LEU A 379 14.08 -13.30 -16.10
C LEU A 379 15.44 -12.82 -15.58
N GLU A 380 16.50 -13.50 -16.01
CA GLU A 380 17.87 -13.10 -15.68
C GLU A 380 18.23 -11.82 -16.44
N VAL A 381 18.63 -10.78 -15.70
CA VAL A 381 19.13 -9.52 -16.28
C VAL A 381 20.63 -9.65 -16.47
N LYS A 382 21.08 -9.37 -17.70
CA LYS A 382 22.49 -9.39 -18.08
C LYS A 382 22.92 -7.98 -18.46
N ASP A 383 24.17 -7.63 -18.17
CA ASP A 383 24.76 -6.37 -18.58
C ASP A 383 25.07 -6.35 -20.09
N GLU A 384 25.64 -5.24 -20.57
CA GLU A 384 26.01 -5.07 -21.99
C GLU A 384 27.05 -6.09 -22.47
N ASN A 385 27.81 -6.70 -21.55
CA ASN A 385 28.81 -7.73 -21.82
C ASN A 385 28.22 -9.15 -21.75
N GLY A 386 26.93 -9.28 -21.45
CA GLY A 386 26.25 -10.57 -21.27
C GLY A 386 26.58 -11.26 -19.95
N GLU A 387 27.24 -10.57 -19.02
CA GLU A 387 27.49 -11.06 -17.67
C GLU A 387 26.26 -10.83 -16.79
N LYS A 388 26.10 -11.66 -15.75
CA LYS A 388 24.99 -11.51 -14.82
C LYS A 388 25.19 -10.20 -14.06
N VAL A 389 24.19 -9.32 -14.12
CA VAL A 389 24.14 -8.19 -13.19
C VAL A 389 23.99 -8.77 -11.79
N GLN A 390 25.08 -8.80 -11.02
CA GLN A 390 24.95 -9.10 -9.60
C GLN A 390 24.13 -7.98 -9.00
N GLY A 391 22.99 -8.31 -8.39
CA GLY A 391 22.17 -7.34 -7.69
C GLY A 391 23.01 -6.68 -6.60
N THR A 392 23.56 -5.50 -6.89
CA THR A 392 24.23 -4.67 -5.92
C THR A 392 23.13 -4.18 -4.98
N THR A 393 23.23 -4.51 -3.70
CA THR A 393 22.49 -3.85 -2.60
C THR A 393 22.87 -2.37 -2.44
N ARG A 394 23.50 -1.77 -3.46
CA ARG A 394 23.93 -0.37 -3.47
C ARG A 394 22.98 0.41 -4.35
N LEU A 395 22.34 1.38 -3.70
CA LEU A 395 21.34 2.30 -4.23
C LEU A 395 21.86 3.24 -5.33
N ASP A 396 23.12 3.11 -5.75
CA ASP A 396 23.82 4.14 -6.53
C ASP A 396 23.80 3.92 -8.06
N ASP A 397 23.39 2.76 -8.56
CA ASP A 397 23.56 2.43 -10.00
C ASP A 397 22.37 2.85 -10.90
N ASN A 398 21.37 3.58 -10.40
CA ASN A 398 20.23 4.05 -11.21
C ASN A 398 20.28 5.53 -11.61
N LEU A 399 21.43 6.20 -11.49
CA LEU A 399 21.68 7.50 -12.11
C LEU A 399 22.47 7.30 -13.41
N GLY A 400 21.79 6.77 -14.43
CA GLY A 400 22.26 6.89 -15.81
C GLY A 400 22.19 8.36 -16.24
N GLU A 401 23.26 8.81 -16.87
CA GLU A 401 23.51 10.18 -17.33
C GLU A 401 22.44 10.72 -18.30
N VAL A 402 22.00 11.96 -18.01
CA VAL A 402 21.25 12.96 -18.81
C VAL A 402 19.78 12.68 -19.15
#